data_AF-A0A5B8V6C9-F1
#
_entry.id   AF-A0A5B8V6C9-F1
#
_cell.length_a   1.000
_cell.length_b   1.000
_cell.length_c   1.000
_cell.angle_alpha   90.00
_cell.angle_beta   90.00
_cell.angle_gamma   90.00
#
_symmetry.space_group_name_H-M   'P 1'
#
loop_
_entity.id
_entity.type
_entity.pdbx_description
1 polymer ?
#
loop_
_entity_poly.entity_id
_entity_poly.type
_entity_poly.pdbx_seq_one_letter_code
_entity_poly.pdbx_strand_id
1 'polypeptide(L)'
;MSTLTIIILSFIAILFLRLLFRKVVDLPAFKGPVFSDLYQVDNIMLEENFWNIIHSAGREAKGNYQLQCNLLTEKLELLSTEEIIKFNRLFSLLMAKSFSYKIWEAAYALNGGCSDDAFEYFRSWLIAQGRNKFYWTLRYPRLLFLFGVKEMIVNYEGIDYCSRDAFENKTGNDIPDTFDIDYADGGELFKENAAFFKYPELALLTW
;
A
#
# COMPACT_ATOMS: atom_id res chain seq x y z
N MET A 1 -30.05 21.57 22.45
CA MET A 1 -28.97 20.59 22.26
C MET A 1 -27.65 21.30 22.59
N SER A 2 -26.79 20.75 23.44
CA SER A 2 -25.55 21.45 23.81
C SER A 2 -24.52 21.38 22.69
N THR A 3 -23.58 22.32 22.64
CA THR A 3 -22.45 22.32 21.68
C THR A 3 -21.68 21.01 21.73
N LEU A 4 -21.50 20.45 22.93
CA LEU A 4 -20.86 19.15 23.15
C LEU A 4 -21.64 18.01 22.47
N THR A 5 -22.98 18.02 22.56
CA THR A 5 -23.81 17.01 21.90
C THR A 5 -23.72 17.09 20.37
N ILE A 6 -23.65 18.30 19.79
CA ILE A 6 -23.47 18.49 18.34
C ILE A 6 -22.13 17.92 17.87
N ILE A 7 -21.05 18.18 18.63
CA ILE A 7 -19.71 17.67 18.32
C ILE A 7 -19.68 16.14 18.35
N ILE A 8 -20.25 15.53 19.40
CA ILE A 8 -20.30 14.06 19.54
C ILE A 8 -21.10 13.42 18.40
N LEU A 9 -22.27 13.95 18.06
CA LEU A 9 -23.09 13.42 16.97
C LEU A 9 -22.39 13.55 15.60
N SER A 10 -21.70 14.66 15.36
CA SER A 10 -20.92 14.86 14.14
C SER A 10 -19.78 13.85 14.05
N PHE A 11 -19.10 13.58 15.17
CA PHE A 11 -18.02 12.59 15.24
C PHE A 11 -18.52 11.17 14.97
N ILE A 12 -19.64 10.78 15.59
CA ILE A 12 -20.28 9.49 15.35
C ILE A 12 -20.70 9.35 13.89
N ALA A 13 -21.28 10.39 13.29
CA ALA A 13 -21.68 10.38 11.89
C ALA A 13 -20.47 10.20 10.95
N ILE A 14 -19.34 10.88 11.24
CA ILE A 14 -18.09 10.75 10.48
C ILE A 14 -17.51 9.34 10.58
N LEU A 15 -17.45 8.76 11.78
CA LEU A 15 -16.98 7.38 11.98
C LEU A 15 -17.92 6.36 11.31
N PHE A 16 -19.23 6.58 11.39
CA PHE A 16 -20.21 5.74 10.73
C PHE A 16 -20.10 5.79 9.21
N LEU A 17 -19.96 7.00 8.64
CA LEU A 17 -19.66 7.19 7.22
C LEU A 17 -18.37 6.44 6.85
N ARG A 18 -17.28 6.59 7.61
CA ARG A 18 -16.05 5.83 7.35
C ARG A 18 -16.28 4.31 7.35
N LEU A 19 -17.01 3.77 8.33
CA LEU A 19 -17.30 2.33 8.39
C LEU A 19 -18.16 1.86 7.22
N LEU A 20 -19.14 2.66 6.80
CA LEU A 20 -19.99 2.39 5.65
C LEU A 20 -19.16 2.39 4.36
N PHE A 21 -18.30 3.40 4.19
CA PHE A 21 -17.45 3.57 3.01
C PHE A 21 -16.31 2.54 2.96
N ARG A 22 -15.75 2.13 4.10
CA ARG A 22 -14.69 1.10 4.20
C ARG A 22 -15.10 -0.24 3.59
N LYS A 23 -16.40 -0.59 3.66
CA LYS A 23 -16.93 -1.86 3.14
C LYS A 23 -17.49 -1.77 1.72
N VAL A 24 -17.74 -0.56 1.21
CA VAL A 24 -18.60 -0.36 0.03
C VAL A 24 -17.94 0.43 -1.09
N VAL A 25 -16.91 1.25 -0.79
CA VAL A 25 -16.32 2.15 -1.78
C VAL A 25 -14.92 1.68 -2.17
N ASP A 26 -14.86 0.95 -3.27
CA ASP A 26 -13.66 0.94 -4.10
C ASP A 26 -13.47 2.34 -4.68
N LEU A 27 -12.24 2.85 -4.61
CA LEU A 27 -11.90 4.10 -5.28
C LEU A 27 -12.15 3.95 -6.79
N PRO A 28 -12.60 5.01 -7.47
CA PRO A 28 -12.83 4.95 -8.91
C PRO A 28 -11.57 4.50 -9.64
N ALA A 29 -11.74 3.86 -10.79
CA ALA A 29 -10.61 3.41 -11.61
C ALA A 29 -9.62 4.58 -11.83
N PHE A 30 -8.37 4.37 -11.45
CA PHE A 30 -7.33 5.36 -11.68
C PHE A 30 -7.03 5.47 -13.18
N LYS A 31 -7.17 6.67 -13.75
CA LYS A 31 -6.95 6.97 -15.18
C LYS A 31 -5.70 7.83 -15.44
N GLY A 32 -4.87 8.06 -14.43
CA GLY A 32 -3.58 8.74 -14.62
C GLY A 32 -2.52 7.80 -15.18
N PRO A 33 -1.32 8.33 -15.50
CA PRO A 33 -0.22 7.53 -16.01
C PRO A 33 0.20 6.49 -14.98
N VAL A 34 0.24 5.23 -15.39
CA VAL A 34 0.80 4.14 -14.59
C VAL A 34 2.30 3.99 -14.89
N PHE A 35 3.00 3.18 -14.12
CA PHE A 35 4.44 2.94 -14.31
C PHE A 35 4.77 2.42 -15.72
N SER A 36 4.00 1.47 -16.25
CA SER A 36 4.19 0.94 -17.61
C SER A 36 4.06 2.01 -18.71
N ASP A 37 3.39 3.12 -18.43
CA ASP A 37 3.26 4.24 -19.38
C ASP A 37 4.51 5.13 -19.40
N LEU A 38 5.33 5.07 -18.35
CA LEU A 38 6.43 6.01 -18.10
C LEU A 38 7.82 5.37 -18.31
N TYR A 39 7.91 4.04 -18.30
CA TYR A 39 9.16 3.32 -18.45
C TYR A 39 9.00 2.16 -19.43
N GLN A 40 9.74 2.20 -20.55
CA GLN A 40 9.95 1.04 -21.42
C GLN A 40 11.00 0.14 -20.77
N VAL A 41 10.61 -0.58 -19.73
CA VAL A 41 11.48 -1.60 -19.13
C VAL A 41 11.11 -2.92 -19.76
N ASP A 42 11.89 -3.35 -20.75
CA ASP A 42 11.90 -4.76 -21.12
C ASP A 42 12.28 -5.53 -19.84
N ASN A 43 11.52 -6.57 -19.49
CA ASN A 43 11.75 -7.45 -18.32
C ASN A 43 11.04 -7.08 -16.99
N ILE A 44 9.90 -6.37 -17.05
CA ILE A 44 8.91 -6.29 -15.95
C ILE A 44 7.59 -6.94 -16.34
N MET A 45 6.76 -7.27 -15.35
CA MET A 45 5.41 -7.78 -15.60
C MET A 45 4.52 -6.63 -16.11
N LEU A 46 3.58 -6.92 -17.01
CA LEU A 46 2.53 -5.98 -17.36
C LEU A 46 1.74 -5.61 -16.10
N GLU A 47 1.56 -4.31 -15.86
CA GLU A 47 0.90 -3.84 -14.64
C GLU A 47 -0.49 -4.42 -14.44
N GLU A 48 -1.27 -4.57 -15.51
CA GLU A 48 -2.60 -5.18 -15.42
C GLU A 48 -2.52 -6.61 -14.85
N ASN A 49 -1.56 -7.42 -15.30
CA ASN A 49 -1.37 -8.78 -14.79
C ASN A 49 -0.94 -8.77 -13.32
N PHE A 50 0.00 -7.90 -12.96
CA PHE A 50 0.45 -7.73 -11.57
C PHE A 50 -0.72 -7.37 -10.64
N TRP A 51 -1.50 -6.35 -11.03
CA TRP A 51 -2.63 -5.90 -10.24
C TRP A 51 -3.75 -6.95 -10.18
N ASN A 52 -3.95 -7.74 -11.24
CA ASN A 52 -4.90 -8.85 -11.23
C ASN A 52 -4.51 -9.94 -10.22
N ILE A 53 -3.22 -10.28 -10.12
CA ILE A 53 -2.71 -11.26 -9.15
C ILE A 53 -2.91 -10.74 -7.72
N ILE A 54 -2.48 -9.50 -7.43
CA ILE A 54 -2.68 -8.84 -6.12
C ILE A 54 -4.17 -8.80 -5.74
N HIS A 55 -5.03 -8.40 -6.68
CA HIS A 55 -6.46 -8.30 -6.46
C HIS A 55 -7.10 -9.67 -6.21
N SER A 56 -6.71 -10.72 -6.94
CA SER A 56 -7.23 -12.08 -6.70
C SER A 56 -6.90 -12.54 -5.28
N ALA A 57 -5.64 -12.43 -4.85
CA ALA A 57 -5.23 -12.78 -3.50
C ALA A 57 -5.98 -11.95 -2.45
N GLY A 58 -6.11 -10.64 -2.66
CA GLY A 58 -6.83 -9.75 -1.74
C GLY A 58 -8.33 -10.06 -1.61
N ARG A 59 -9.01 -10.41 -2.71
CA ARG A 59 -10.43 -10.81 -2.67
C ARG A 59 -10.66 -12.10 -1.91
N GLU A 60 -9.81 -13.10 -2.14
CA GLU A 60 -9.88 -14.39 -1.45
C GLU A 60 -9.55 -14.25 0.05
N ALA A 61 -8.61 -13.36 0.39
CA ALA A 61 -8.21 -13.09 1.76
C ALA A 61 -9.24 -12.31 2.60
N LYS A 62 -10.23 -11.67 1.96
CA LYS A 62 -11.34 -10.94 2.63
C LYS A 62 -10.87 -9.94 3.69
N GLY A 63 -9.75 -9.25 3.41
CA GLY A 63 -9.17 -8.25 4.29
C GLY A 63 -8.23 -8.79 5.38
N ASN A 64 -7.95 -10.09 5.41
CA ASN A 64 -6.88 -10.66 6.24
C ASN A 64 -5.54 -10.54 5.49
N TYR A 65 -4.66 -9.66 5.94
CA TYR A 65 -3.40 -9.37 5.25
C TYR A 65 -2.46 -10.58 5.20
N GLN A 66 -2.28 -11.31 6.31
CA GLN A 66 -1.40 -12.48 6.32
C GLN A 66 -1.90 -13.58 5.38
N LEU A 67 -3.22 -13.79 5.34
CA LEU A 67 -3.83 -14.72 4.37
C LEU A 67 -3.62 -14.23 2.93
N GLN A 68 -3.67 -12.92 2.68
CA GLN A 68 -3.36 -12.36 1.37
C GLN A 68 -1.91 -12.65 0.96
N CYS A 69 -0.94 -12.52 1.87
CA CYS A 69 0.46 -12.87 1.61
C CYS A 69 0.59 -14.34 1.21
N ASN A 70 0.01 -15.26 2.00
CA ASN A 70 0.07 -16.69 1.70
C ASN A 70 -0.56 -17.02 0.33
N LEU A 71 -1.76 -16.49 0.06
CA LEU A 71 -2.46 -16.69 -1.21
C LEU A 71 -1.71 -16.05 -2.38
N LEU A 72 -0.99 -14.96 -2.16
CA LEU A 72 -0.16 -14.35 -3.19
C LEU A 72 1.02 -15.26 -3.51
N THR A 73 1.74 -15.77 -2.51
CA THR A 73 2.83 -16.73 -2.69
C THR A 73 2.37 -17.95 -3.48
N GLU A 74 1.25 -18.59 -3.08
CA GLU A 74 0.67 -19.74 -3.78
C GLU A 74 0.37 -19.43 -5.26
N LYS A 75 -0.16 -18.24 -5.56
CA LYS A 75 -0.45 -17.83 -6.94
C LYS A 75 0.82 -17.59 -7.76
N LEU A 76 1.86 -17.03 -7.14
CA LEU A 76 3.14 -16.79 -7.79
C LEU A 76 3.88 -18.11 -8.08
N GLU A 77 3.77 -19.12 -7.21
CA GLU A 77 4.36 -20.45 -7.44
C GLU A 77 3.83 -21.15 -8.70
N LEU A 78 2.61 -20.81 -9.14
CA LEU A 78 2.01 -21.33 -10.38
C LEU A 78 2.60 -20.68 -11.65
N LEU A 79 3.26 -19.53 -11.55
CA LEU A 79 3.87 -18.82 -12.68
C LEU A 79 5.24 -19.39 -13.06
N SER A 80 5.74 -19.10 -14.25
CA SER A 80 7.12 -19.40 -14.60
C SER A 80 8.11 -18.61 -13.72
N THR A 81 9.35 -19.11 -13.55
CA THR A 81 10.39 -18.40 -12.80
C THR A 81 10.67 -17.01 -13.39
N GLU A 82 10.61 -16.87 -14.71
CA GLU A 82 10.74 -15.59 -15.41
C GLU A 82 9.61 -14.61 -15.03
N GLU A 83 8.37 -15.09 -14.93
CA GLU A 83 7.23 -14.27 -14.51
C GLU A 83 7.31 -13.85 -13.05
N ILE A 84 7.81 -14.72 -12.15
CA ILE A 84 8.04 -14.36 -10.74
C ILE A 84 9.09 -13.24 -10.65
N ILE A 85 10.19 -13.33 -11.41
CA ILE A 85 11.21 -12.26 -11.48
C ILE A 85 10.60 -10.96 -12.00
N LYS A 86 9.79 -11.03 -13.07
CA LYS A 86 9.09 -9.88 -13.63
C LYS A 86 8.10 -9.23 -12.65
N PHE A 87 7.41 -10.05 -11.84
CA PHE A 87 6.54 -9.58 -10.75
C PHE A 87 7.36 -8.85 -9.68
N ASN A 88 8.44 -9.46 -9.18
CA ASN A 88 9.31 -8.88 -8.16
C ASN A 88 9.87 -7.53 -8.61
N ARG A 89 10.34 -7.42 -9.86
CA ARG A 89 10.83 -6.14 -10.39
C ARG A 89 9.78 -5.06 -10.43
N LEU A 90 8.57 -5.36 -10.90
CA LEU A 90 7.49 -4.37 -10.90
C LEU A 90 7.13 -3.97 -9.46
N PHE A 91 7.10 -4.91 -8.51
CA PHE A 91 6.89 -4.61 -7.10
C PHE A 91 7.95 -3.62 -6.58
N SER A 92 9.23 -3.89 -6.80
CA SER A 92 10.33 -3.02 -6.37
C SER A 92 10.26 -1.61 -6.98
N LEU A 93 9.82 -1.50 -8.24
CA LEU A 93 9.61 -0.20 -8.90
C LEU A 93 8.44 0.58 -8.30
N LEU A 94 7.35 -0.09 -7.93
CA LEU A 94 6.24 0.52 -7.20
C LEU A 94 6.67 0.96 -5.79
N MET A 95 7.53 0.19 -5.12
CA MET A 95 8.13 0.56 -3.84
C MET A 95 8.98 1.82 -3.95
N ALA A 96 9.87 1.90 -4.94
CA ALA A 96 10.69 3.08 -5.18
C ALA A 96 9.85 4.33 -5.50
N LYS A 97 8.82 4.17 -6.35
CA LYS A 97 7.90 5.27 -6.73
C LYS A 97 7.04 5.77 -5.56
N SER A 98 6.72 4.90 -4.62
CA SER A 98 5.95 5.27 -3.43
C SER A 98 6.80 5.89 -2.32
N PHE A 99 8.14 5.92 -2.48
CA PHE A 99 9.03 6.66 -1.59
C PHE A 99 8.83 8.17 -1.77
N SER A 100 8.04 8.76 -0.87
CA SER A 100 7.78 10.20 -0.84
C SER A 100 7.52 10.64 0.58
N TYR A 101 8.18 11.70 1.02
CA TYR A 101 7.96 12.32 2.33
C TYR A 101 6.52 12.79 2.51
N LYS A 102 5.81 13.14 1.43
CA LYS A 102 4.37 13.46 1.48
C LYS A 102 3.52 12.25 1.89
N ILE A 103 3.90 11.05 1.44
CA ILE A 103 3.22 9.79 1.78
C ILE A 103 3.64 9.34 3.17
N TRP A 104 4.92 9.46 3.49
CA TRP A 104 5.45 9.18 4.82
C TRP A 104 4.79 10.04 5.90
N GLU A 105 4.65 11.34 5.66
CA GLU A 105 3.96 12.25 6.58
C GLU A 105 2.50 11.81 6.85
N ALA A 106 1.80 11.31 5.83
CA ALA A 106 0.44 10.80 5.99
C ALA A 106 0.40 9.47 6.75
N ALA A 107 1.36 8.58 6.49
CA ALA A 107 1.53 7.33 7.24
C ALA A 107 1.88 7.60 8.71
N TYR A 108 2.74 8.58 8.97
CA TYR A 108 3.12 9.03 10.30
C TYR A 108 1.89 9.52 11.07
N ALA A 109 1.06 10.36 10.46
CA ALA A 109 -0.17 10.85 11.07
C ALA A 109 -1.19 9.71 11.33
N LEU A 110 -1.35 8.78 10.39
CA LEU A 110 -2.26 7.63 10.52
C LEU A 110 -1.84 6.72 11.70
N ASN A 111 -0.54 6.42 11.79
CA ASN A 111 -0.01 5.42 12.72
C ASN A 111 0.35 6.00 14.10
N GLY A 112 0.47 7.33 14.24
CA GLY A 112 0.98 7.96 15.46
C GLY A 112 2.50 7.95 15.58
N GLY A 113 3.19 7.84 14.44
CA GLY A 113 4.61 7.57 14.32
C GLY A 113 4.87 6.62 13.15
N CYS A 114 6.00 6.79 12.45
CA CYS A 114 6.40 5.90 11.36
C CYS A 114 7.91 6.02 11.16
N SER A 115 8.68 5.06 11.68
CA SER A 115 10.11 4.92 11.37
C SER A 115 10.34 4.57 9.89
N ASP A 116 11.60 4.52 9.48
CA ASP A 116 12.02 4.13 8.14
C ASP A 116 11.49 2.72 7.79
N ASP A 117 11.74 1.71 8.64
CA ASP A 117 11.22 0.35 8.49
C ASP A 117 9.69 0.33 8.43
N ALA A 118 9.06 1.13 9.28
CA ALA A 118 7.61 1.24 9.30
C ALA A 118 7.04 1.78 7.99
N PHE A 119 7.77 2.71 7.38
CA PHE A 119 7.40 3.30 6.12
C PHE A 119 7.59 2.33 4.96
N GLU A 120 8.56 1.42 5.04
CA GLU A 120 8.69 0.29 4.11
C GLU A 120 7.46 -0.61 4.17
N TYR A 121 7.13 -1.12 5.35
CA TYR A 121 5.96 -2.00 5.52
C TYR A 121 4.66 -1.30 5.11
N PHE A 122 4.50 -0.01 5.43
CA PHE A 122 3.33 0.76 5.00
C PHE A 122 3.21 0.82 3.47
N ARG A 123 4.30 1.04 2.73
CA ARG A 123 4.28 1.09 1.26
C ARG A 123 3.96 -0.28 0.66
N SER A 124 4.52 -1.35 1.21
CA SER A 124 4.21 -2.73 0.83
C SER A 124 2.72 -3.04 1.05
N TRP A 125 2.18 -2.71 2.22
CA TRP A 125 0.76 -2.82 2.50
C TRP A 125 -0.11 -1.99 1.55
N LEU A 126 0.32 -0.78 1.18
CA LEU A 126 -0.41 0.07 0.24
C LEU A 126 -0.50 -0.56 -1.15
N ILE A 127 0.53 -1.29 -1.60
CA ILE A 127 0.48 -2.10 -2.83
C ILE A 127 -0.54 -3.23 -2.67
N ALA A 128 -0.58 -3.91 -1.52
CA ALA A 128 -1.55 -4.97 -1.22
C ALA A 128 -3.01 -4.51 -1.32
N GLN A 129 -3.27 -3.23 -1.08
CA GLN A 129 -4.60 -2.63 -1.24
C GLN A 129 -5.07 -2.52 -2.70
N GLY A 130 -4.17 -2.77 -3.65
CA GLY A 130 -4.46 -2.82 -5.09
C GLY A 130 -4.35 -1.47 -5.80
N ARG A 131 -4.42 -1.54 -7.14
CA ARG A 131 -4.08 -0.47 -8.09
C ARG A 131 -4.66 0.89 -7.73
N ASN A 132 -5.98 0.96 -7.55
CA ASN A 132 -6.66 2.24 -7.40
C ASN A 132 -6.30 2.91 -6.07
N LYS A 133 -6.29 2.16 -4.96
CA LYS A 133 -5.90 2.68 -3.65
C LYS A 133 -4.45 3.14 -3.64
N PHE A 134 -3.55 2.38 -4.24
CA PHE A 134 -2.15 2.76 -4.38
C PHE A 134 -2.00 4.09 -5.12
N TYR A 135 -2.42 4.18 -6.39
CA TYR A 135 -2.20 5.37 -7.21
C TYR A 135 -2.94 6.61 -6.74
N TRP A 136 -4.18 6.46 -6.25
CA TRP A 136 -4.91 7.59 -5.69
C TRP A 136 -4.26 8.12 -4.42
N THR A 137 -3.69 7.26 -3.58
CA THR A 137 -2.98 7.68 -2.36
C THR A 137 -1.71 8.45 -2.69
N LEU A 138 -0.94 8.01 -3.69
CA LEU A 138 0.23 8.76 -4.17
C LEU A 138 -0.13 10.21 -4.54
N ARG A 139 -1.29 10.41 -5.17
CA ARG A 139 -1.78 11.74 -5.54
C ARG A 139 -2.41 12.50 -4.37
N TYR A 140 -3.22 11.81 -3.57
CA TYR A 140 -4.03 12.37 -2.47
C TYR A 140 -3.92 11.49 -1.22
N PRO A 141 -2.88 11.69 -0.38
CA PRO A 141 -2.63 10.85 0.79
C PRO A 141 -3.77 10.85 1.83
N ARG A 142 -4.56 11.94 1.88
CA ARG A 142 -5.75 12.06 2.74
C ARG A 142 -6.78 10.94 2.52
N LEU A 143 -6.78 10.28 1.36
CA LEU A 143 -7.67 9.15 1.07
C LEU A 143 -7.45 7.94 1.98
N LEU A 144 -6.29 7.86 2.66
CA LEU A 144 -6.06 6.90 3.73
C LEU A 144 -7.13 6.98 4.83
N PHE A 145 -7.84 8.09 4.99
CA PHE A 145 -8.94 8.19 5.93
C PHE A 145 -10.04 7.14 5.67
N LEU A 146 -10.27 6.79 4.40
CA LEU A 146 -11.35 5.90 3.98
C LEU A 146 -11.04 4.41 4.22
N PHE A 147 -9.79 4.01 4.05
CA PHE A 147 -9.40 2.58 4.04
C PHE A 147 -8.16 2.26 4.87
N GLY A 148 -7.39 3.27 5.29
CA GLY A 148 -6.25 3.13 6.18
C GLY A 148 -6.67 2.52 7.50
N VAL A 149 -5.89 1.54 7.97
CA VAL A 149 -6.02 0.93 9.28
C VAL A 149 -4.80 1.31 10.12
N LYS A 150 -4.94 1.24 11.44
CA LYS A 150 -3.86 1.51 12.39
C LYS A 150 -3.19 0.22 12.86
N GLU A 151 -3.48 -0.91 12.21
CA GLU A 151 -2.94 -2.21 12.59
C GLU A 151 -1.44 -2.05 12.66
N MET A 152 -0.89 -2.25 13.87
CA MET A 152 0.47 -1.84 14.22
C MET A 152 1.40 -2.24 13.09
N ILE A 153 2.25 -1.34 12.64
CA ILE A 153 3.22 -1.46 11.54
C ILE A 153 3.77 -2.89 11.29
N VAL A 154 3.97 -3.68 12.34
CA VAL A 154 4.36 -5.11 12.31
C VAL A 154 3.39 -6.00 11.51
N ASN A 155 2.09 -5.70 11.48
CA ASN A 155 1.09 -6.41 10.70
C ASN A 155 1.12 -6.06 9.20
N TYR A 156 1.96 -5.12 8.76
CA TYR A 156 2.11 -4.75 7.35
C TYR A 156 3.29 -5.43 6.66
N GLU A 157 4.10 -6.17 7.41
CA GLU A 157 5.19 -6.96 6.85
C GLU A 157 4.66 -8.22 6.15
N GLY A 158 5.20 -8.58 4.98
CA GLY A 158 4.91 -9.89 4.38
C GLY A 158 4.84 -9.92 2.87
N ILE A 159 4.11 -8.97 2.25
CA ILE A 159 3.79 -9.07 0.82
C ILE A 159 5.01 -8.89 -0.11
N ASP A 160 6.03 -8.18 0.39
CA ASP A 160 7.32 -7.99 -0.27
C ASP A 160 8.16 -9.27 -0.33
N TYR A 161 7.97 -10.19 0.60
CA TYR A 161 8.64 -11.50 0.59
C TYR A 161 7.98 -12.49 -0.37
N CYS A 162 6.68 -12.36 -0.66
CA CYS A 162 5.91 -13.36 -1.41
C CYS A 162 6.54 -13.83 -2.72
N SER A 163 7.15 -12.92 -3.49
CA SER A 163 7.80 -13.29 -4.76
C SER A 163 9.15 -13.98 -4.57
N ARG A 164 9.87 -13.66 -3.49
CA ARG A 164 11.12 -14.32 -3.11
C ARG A 164 10.81 -15.74 -2.64
N ASP A 165 9.85 -15.87 -1.72
CA ASP A 165 9.39 -17.15 -1.20
C ASP A 165 8.90 -18.07 -2.33
N ALA A 166 8.07 -17.55 -3.25
CA ALA A 166 7.58 -18.34 -4.38
C ALA A 166 8.71 -18.80 -5.32
N PHE A 167 9.74 -17.98 -5.53
CA PHE A 167 10.89 -18.34 -6.34
C PHE A 167 11.78 -19.39 -5.65
N GLU A 168 12.04 -19.19 -4.35
CA GLU A 168 12.80 -20.11 -3.51
C GLU A 168 12.10 -21.48 -3.43
N ASN A 169 10.80 -21.51 -3.12
CA ASN A 169 10.01 -22.74 -3.07
C ASN A 169 10.05 -23.52 -4.39
N LYS A 170 10.12 -22.82 -5.52
CA LYS A 170 10.14 -23.42 -6.86
C LYS A 170 11.51 -23.91 -7.31
N THR A 171 12.58 -23.23 -6.90
CA THR A 171 13.91 -23.44 -7.47
C THR A 171 14.96 -23.91 -6.46
N GLY A 172 14.71 -23.73 -5.16
CA GLY A 172 15.68 -23.91 -4.09
C GLY A 172 16.78 -22.85 -4.05
N ASN A 173 16.63 -21.73 -4.77
CA ASN A 173 17.61 -20.64 -4.83
C ASN A 173 16.94 -19.30 -4.53
N ASP A 174 17.73 -18.32 -4.09
CA ASP A 174 17.29 -16.94 -3.97
C ASP A 174 16.87 -16.36 -5.34
N ILE A 175 15.86 -15.49 -5.32
CA ILE A 175 15.47 -14.75 -6.53
C ILE A 175 16.64 -13.84 -6.95
N PRO A 176 16.98 -13.75 -8.26
CA PRO A 176 18.01 -12.84 -8.71
C PRO A 176 17.71 -11.40 -8.31
N ASP A 177 18.76 -10.67 -7.90
CA ASP A 177 18.64 -9.27 -7.52
C ASP A 177 17.97 -8.43 -8.62
N THR A 178 17.15 -7.48 -8.16
CA THR A 178 16.61 -6.45 -9.03
C THR A 178 17.70 -5.40 -9.27
N PHE A 179 17.83 -4.91 -10.51
CA PHE A 179 18.77 -3.84 -10.89
C PHE A 179 18.69 -2.62 -9.96
N ASP A 180 19.71 -1.76 -9.98
CA ASP A 180 19.73 -0.49 -9.26
C ASP A 180 18.47 0.33 -9.58
N ILE A 181 17.55 0.42 -8.62
CA ILE A 181 16.37 1.24 -8.73
C ILE A 181 16.68 2.60 -8.13
N ASP A 182 16.65 3.63 -8.96
CA ASP A 182 16.70 5.01 -8.48
C ASP A 182 15.42 5.31 -7.71
N TYR A 183 15.54 5.39 -6.39
CA TYR A 183 14.48 5.92 -5.55
C TYR A 183 14.22 7.38 -5.92
N ALA A 184 12.95 7.80 -5.89
CA ALA A 184 12.65 9.22 -5.95
C ALA A 184 13.37 9.92 -4.78
N ASP A 185 13.77 11.18 -4.97
CA ASP A 185 14.43 12.01 -3.93
C ASP A 185 13.56 12.25 -2.67
N GLY A 186 12.35 11.69 -2.65
CA GLY A 186 11.38 11.78 -1.58
C GLY A 186 10.63 13.12 -1.52
N GLY A 187 11.14 14.15 -2.21
CA GLY A 187 10.74 15.54 -2.05
C GLY A 187 11.31 16.19 -0.78
N GLU A 188 10.56 17.10 -0.17
CA GLU A 188 10.96 17.79 1.06
C GLU A 188 10.64 16.96 2.31
N LEU A 189 11.64 16.73 3.16
CA LEU A 189 11.48 16.04 4.45
C LEU A 189 10.48 16.80 5.34
N PHE A 190 9.49 16.08 5.87
CA PHE A 190 8.49 16.66 6.76
C PHE A 190 8.98 16.74 8.21
N LYS A 191 8.39 17.65 9.00
CA LYS A 191 8.56 17.67 10.45
C LYS A 191 7.49 16.80 11.08
N GLU A 192 7.88 15.83 11.91
CA GLU A 192 6.97 14.85 12.50
C GLU A 192 5.76 15.47 13.22
N ASN A 193 6.00 16.50 14.03
CA ASN A 193 4.92 17.21 14.73
C ASN A 193 3.94 17.93 13.78
N ALA A 194 4.37 18.30 12.57
CA ALA A 194 3.53 18.93 11.56
C ALA A 194 2.57 17.93 10.89
N ALA A 195 2.91 16.63 10.88
CA ALA A 195 2.11 15.59 10.25
C ALA A 195 0.68 15.54 10.81
N PHE A 196 0.53 15.63 12.14
CA PHE A 196 -0.77 15.62 12.81
C PHE A 196 -1.63 16.86 12.49
N PHE A 197 -1.01 18.01 12.25
CA PHE A 197 -1.72 19.23 11.86
C PHE A 197 -2.10 19.23 10.38
N LYS A 198 -1.26 18.61 9.54
CA LYS A 198 -1.53 18.50 8.11
C LYS A 198 -2.61 17.46 7.83
N TYR A 199 -2.59 16.33 8.53
CA TYR A 199 -3.53 15.22 8.37
C TYR A 199 -4.31 14.92 9.66
N PRO A 200 -5.07 15.90 10.20
CA PRO A 200 -5.79 15.71 11.45
C PRO A 200 -6.83 14.59 11.36
N GLU A 201 -7.43 14.38 10.19
CA GLU A 201 -8.37 13.29 9.94
C GLU A 201 -7.72 11.90 10.07
N LEU A 202 -6.43 11.77 9.73
CA LEU A 202 -5.69 10.52 9.90
C LEU A 202 -5.25 10.35 11.35
N ALA A 203 -4.84 11.45 12.00
CA ALA A 203 -4.50 11.46 13.43
C ALA A 203 -5.68 11.07 14.34
N LEU A 204 -6.92 11.33 13.91
CA LEU A 204 -8.11 10.86 14.62
C LEU A 204 -8.26 9.33 14.62
N LEU A 205 -7.62 8.63 13.69
CA LEU A 205 -7.63 7.17 13.63
C LEU A 205 -6.57 6.54 14.53
N THR A 206 -5.66 7.35 15.06
CA THR A 206 -4.58 6.92 15.94
C THR A 206 -5.08 6.57 17.34
N TRP A 207 -6.26 7.05 17.77
CA TRP A 207 -6.74 6.95 19.16
C TRP A 207 -7.97 6.05 19.30
#